data_AF-A0AAN8UYJ9-F1
#
_entry.id   AF-A0AAN8UYJ9-F1
#
_cell.length_a   1.000
_cell.length_b   1.000
_cell.length_c   1.000
_cell.angle_alpha   90.00
_cell.angle_beta   90.00
_cell.angle_gamma   90.00
#
_symmetry.space_group_name_H-M   'P 1'
#
loop_
_entity.id
_entity.type
_entity.pdbx_description
1 polymer ?
#
loop_
_entity_poly.entity_id
_entity_poly.type
_entity_poly.pdbx_seq_one_letter_code
_entity_poly.pdbx_strand_id
1 'polypeptide(L)'
;CTLLIAIMFLRRRRTQDHQDDDMHRGAKHEIAHEGETGKVSRADFHDRLERPVLIMRPGMQNTTVGEDNIRHLVYLIENAILNLPEGQEQMSWLIDFTGWTVSTNVSIKTSREVVYILQNHYPERLALAFLYNPPRIFEAFWKVRIPQFAPVVKYFLDPKTLEKVKFVYPKNKACVELMSSYFDVENLPSEFGGKATLKYDHKEFSRMMLQDEVKTASYWGFDYKPCHLNNGYSGPENVPEPIPLAPPAS
;
A
#
# COMPACT_ATOMS: atom_id res chain seq x y z
N CYS A 1 19.84 -0.81 0.35
CA CYS A 1 19.78 -1.27 -1.05
C CYS A 1 18.39 -1.25 -1.68
N THR A 2 17.26 -1.22 -0.96
CA THR A 2 15.93 -1.41 -1.55
C THR A 2 15.23 -0.12 -2.01
N LEU A 3 15.30 0.98 -1.24
CA LEU A 3 14.73 2.27 -1.65
C LEU A 3 15.44 2.84 -2.91
N LEU A 4 16.76 2.69 -2.98
CA LEU A 4 17.55 3.10 -4.15
C LEU A 4 17.28 2.23 -5.37
N ILE A 5 17.01 0.94 -5.23
CA ILE A 5 16.69 0.06 -6.38
C ILE A 5 15.29 0.34 -6.91
N ALA A 6 14.28 0.59 -6.06
CA ALA A 6 12.93 0.96 -6.53
C ALA A 6 12.90 2.34 -7.21
N ILE A 7 13.62 3.33 -6.65
CA ILE A 7 13.78 4.66 -7.25
C ILE A 7 14.63 4.58 -8.53
N MET A 8 15.70 3.76 -8.56
CA MET A 8 16.53 3.55 -9.75
C MET A 8 15.83 2.73 -10.84
N PHE A 9 14.92 1.80 -10.51
CA PHE A 9 14.13 1.05 -11.51
C PHE A 9 13.18 1.98 -12.28
N LEU A 10 12.63 2.99 -11.62
CA LEU A 10 11.82 4.03 -12.25
C LEU A 10 12.67 5.05 -13.05
N ARG A 11 13.99 5.07 -12.84
CA ARG A 11 14.94 6.01 -13.49
C ARG A 11 15.31 5.64 -14.94
N ARG A 12 14.91 4.47 -15.48
CA ARG A 12 15.26 4.08 -16.87
C ARG A 12 14.49 4.84 -17.97
N ARG A 13 13.79 5.93 -17.65
CA ARG A 13 13.25 6.90 -18.62
C ARG A 13 13.32 8.36 -18.13
N ARG A 14 14.51 8.88 -17.80
CA ARG A 14 14.96 10.25 -18.12
C ARG A 14 16.28 10.57 -17.39
N THR A 15 17.28 10.99 -18.16
CA THR A 15 18.42 11.83 -17.74
C THR A 15 17.86 13.20 -17.28
N GLN A 16 18.41 14.01 -16.36
CA GLN A 16 19.78 14.35 -15.95
C GLN A 16 19.72 14.97 -14.52
N ASP A 17 20.85 15.03 -13.84
CA ASP A 17 21.12 15.47 -12.45
C ASP A 17 20.55 16.83 -11.97
N HIS A 18 20.40 16.92 -10.64
CA HIS A 18 20.07 18.09 -9.78
C HIS A 18 18.59 18.42 -9.52
N GLN A 19 17.73 17.41 -9.54
CA GLN A 19 16.28 17.55 -9.32
C GLN A 19 15.70 16.51 -8.35
N ASP A 20 16.52 16.00 -7.42
CA ASP A 20 16.13 14.85 -6.60
C ASP A 20 15.15 15.21 -5.46
N ASP A 21 15.22 16.42 -4.89
CA ASP A 21 14.34 16.82 -3.77
C ASP A 21 12.93 17.24 -4.23
N ASP A 22 12.81 17.90 -5.38
CA ASP A 22 11.51 18.37 -5.92
C ASP A 22 10.74 17.24 -6.63
N MET A 23 11.46 16.28 -7.23
CA MET A 23 10.86 15.10 -7.86
C MET A 23 10.33 14.09 -6.84
N HIS A 24 10.96 13.97 -5.66
CA HIS A 24 10.46 13.14 -4.58
C HIS A 24 9.09 13.64 -4.09
N ARG A 25 8.85 14.96 -4.08
CA ARG A 25 7.53 15.56 -3.78
C ARG A 25 6.47 15.26 -4.84
N GLY A 26 6.81 15.38 -6.13
CA GLY A 26 5.87 15.20 -7.24
C GLY A 26 5.32 13.78 -7.35
N ALA A 27 6.20 12.76 -7.28
CA ALA A 27 5.80 11.36 -7.37
C ALA A 27 4.92 10.90 -6.19
N LYS A 28 5.07 11.55 -5.02
CA LYS A 28 4.29 11.21 -3.81
C LYS A 28 2.87 11.75 -3.83
N HIS A 29 2.66 12.93 -4.43
CA HIS A 29 1.31 13.47 -4.61
C HIS A 29 0.47 12.58 -5.54
N GLU A 30 1.11 12.00 -6.57
CA GLU A 30 0.48 11.03 -7.47
C GLU A 30 0.15 9.70 -6.75
N ILE A 31 1.02 9.22 -5.86
CA ILE A 31 0.79 8.00 -5.06
C ILE A 31 -0.31 8.22 -4.00
N ALA A 32 -0.39 9.41 -3.41
CA ALA A 32 -1.39 9.72 -2.38
C ALA A 32 -2.83 9.52 -2.89
N HIS A 33 -3.10 9.91 -4.15
CA HIS A 33 -4.40 9.71 -4.80
C HIS A 33 -4.74 8.22 -4.99
N GLU A 34 -3.76 7.37 -5.25
CA GLU A 34 -3.96 5.91 -5.31
C GLU A 34 -4.29 5.30 -3.93
N GLY A 35 -3.91 5.99 -2.85
CA GLY A 35 -4.25 5.65 -1.48
C GLY A 35 -5.68 6.02 -1.08
N GLU A 36 -6.28 7.06 -1.70
CA GLU A 36 -7.54 7.69 -1.27
C GLU A 36 -8.73 6.74 -1.10
N THR A 37 -8.79 5.65 -1.86
CA THR A 37 -9.90 4.69 -1.79
C THR A 37 -9.68 3.54 -0.83
N GLY A 38 -8.50 3.43 -0.20
CA GLY A 38 -8.18 2.31 0.69
C GLY A 38 -8.11 0.95 -0.03
N LYS A 39 -7.97 0.94 -1.37
CA LYS A 39 -7.85 -0.30 -2.16
C LYS A 39 -6.63 -1.14 -1.82
N VAL A 40 -5.55 -0.51 -1.39
CA VAL A 40 -4.35 -1.15 -0.84
C VAL A 40 -3.89 -0.25 0.29
N SER A 41 -3.67 -0.82 1.48
CA SER A 41 -3.24 -0.09 2.65
C SER A 41 -2.45 -0.99 3.60
N ARG A 42 -1.65 -0.38 4.48
CA ARG A 42 -1.07 -1.08 5.64
C ARG A 42 -2.06 -0.97 6.79
N ALA A 43 -2.37 -2.08 7.42
CA ALA A 43 -3.21 -2.11 8.60
C ALA A 43 -2.53 -1.42 9.80
N ASP A 44 -3.36 -0.91 10.71
CA ASP A 44 -2.95 -0.44 12.02
C ASP A 44 -2.77 -1.58 13.05
N PHE A 45 -3.26 -2.78 12.72
CA PHE A 45 -3.08 -4.01 13.50
C PHE A 45 -2.01 -4.93 12.89
N HIS A 46 -1.54 -5.87 13.73
CA HIS A 46 -0.57 -6.89 13.36
C HIS A 46 -1.19 -8.28 13.49
N ASP A 47 -0.58 -9.27 12.86
CA ASP A 47 -0.88 -10.66 13.21
C ASP A 47 -0.22 -11.04 14.54
N ARG A 48 -0.57 -12.22 15.07
CA ARG A 48 -0.07 -12.71 16.36
C ARG A 48 1.44 -12.94 16.43
N LEU A 49 2.15 -12.88 15.31
CA LEU A 49 3.61 -12.94 15.25
C LEU A 49 4.21 -11.54 15.03
N GLU A 50 3.45 -10.49 15.32
CA GLU A 50 3.82 -9.08 15.20
C GLU A 50 4.22 -8.68 13.78
N ARG A 51 3.71 -9.40 12.77
CA ARG A 51 4.00 -9.07 11.37
C ARG A 51 3.03 -7.97 10.90
N PRO A 52 3.53 -6.97 10.15
CA PRO A 52 2.69 -5.99 9.47
C PRO A 52 1.70 -6.70 8.54
N VAL A 53 0.49 -6.15 8.46
CA VAL A 53 -0.56 -6.67 7.58
C VAL A 53 -0.81 -5.69 6.45
N LEU A 54 -0.69 -6.15 5.19
CA LEU A 54 -1.14 -5.39 4.03
C LEU A 54 -2.56 -5.82 3.67
N ILE A 55 -3.48 -4.86 3.63
CA ILE A 55 -4.88 -5.08 3.23
C ILE A 55 -5.04 -4.67 1.78
N MET A 56 -5.61 -5.55 0.97
CA MET A 56 -5.95 -5.30 -0.43
C MET A 56 -7.44 -5.51 -0.62
N ARG A 57 -8.11 -4.59 -1.30
CA ARG A 57 -9.55 -4.62 -1.60
C ARG A 57 -9.75 -4.45 -3.10
N PRO A 58 -9.60 -5.52 -3.90
CA PRO A 58 -9.80 -5.45 -5.34
C PRO A 58 -11.18 -4.90 -5.75
N GLY A 59 -12.23 -5.09 -4.93
CA GLY A 59 -13.56 -4.51 -5.19
C GLY A 59 -13.62 -2.97 -5.12
N MET A 60 -12.59 -2.32 -4.58
CA MET A 60 -12.47 -0.85 -4.49
C MET A 60 -11.57 -0.25 -5.58
N GLN A 61 -11.25 -1.01 -6.63
CA GLN A 61 -10.39 -0.52 -7.71
C GLN A 61 -11.06 0.65 -8.44
N ASN A 62 -10.41 1.82 -8.35
CA ASN A 62 -10.91 3.10 -8.85
C ASN A 62 -10.11 3.66 -10.03
N THR A 63 -8.87 3.18 -10.24
CA THR A 63 -7.97 3.71 -11.27
C THR A 63 -7.59 2.64 -12.30
N THR A 64 -7.40 3.08 -13.54
CA THR A 64 -7.00 2.24 -14.68
C THR A 64 -5.50 2.29 -14.97
N VAL A 65 -4.75 3.16 -14.29
CA VAL A 65 -3.31 3.36 -14.53
C VAL A 65 -2.50 2.31 -13.78
N GLY A 66 -2.02 1.31 -14.50
CA GLY A 66 -1.30 0.18 -13.91
C GLY A 66 0.01 0.55 -13.21
N GLU A 67 0.74 1.57 -13.70
CA GLU A 67 2.03 1.96 -13.13
C GLU A 67 1.89 2.59 -11.73
N ASP A 68 0.87 3.41 -11.51
CA ASP A 68 0.66 4.07 -10.21
C ASP A 68 0.22 3.08 -9.14
N ASN A 69 -0.61 2.10 -9.52
CA ASN A 69 -0.93 0.95 -8.68
C ASN A 69 0.33 0.18 -8.24
N ILE A 70 1.29 -0.01 -9.15
CA ILE A 70 2.56 -0.69 -8.85
C ILE A 70 3.43 0.16 -7.92
N ARG A 71 3.58 1.46 -8.20
CA ARG A 71 4.35 2.38 -7.34
C ARG A 71 3.78 2.43 -5.94
N HIS A 72 2.46 2.54 -5.82
CA HIS A 72 1.78 2.55 -4.52
C HIS A 72 1.96 1.23 -3.77
N LEU A 73 1.86 0.08 -4.45
CA LEU A 73 2.12 -1.22 -3.82
C LEU A 73 3.57 -1.34 -3.32
N VAL A 74 4.55 -0.95 -4.14
CA VAL A 74 5.97 -0.97 -3.76
C VAL A 74 6.22 -0.07 -2.56
N TYR A 75 5.63 1.13 -2.54
CA TYR A 75 5.68 2.03 -1.40
C TYR A 75 5.17 1.33 -0.12
N LEU A 76 4.01 0.67 -0.17
CA LEU A 76 3.44 0.01 1.01
C LEU A 76 4.28 -1.18 1.48
N ILE A 77 4.91 -1.93 0.55
CA ILE A 77 5.82 -3.03 0.88
C ILE A 77 7.06 -2.52 1.61
N GLU A 78 7.71 -1.47 1.09
CA GLU A 78 8.89 -0.88 1.73
C GLU A 78 8.55 -0.35 3.13
N ASN A 79 7.39 0.30 3.28
CA ASN A 79 6.94 0.78 4.59
C ASN A 79 6.57 -0.35 5.55
N ALA A 80 5.98 -1.44 5.05
CA ALA A 80 5.80 -2.64 5.86
C ALA A 80 7.14 -3.18 6.34
N ILE A 81 8.16 -3.25 5.47
CA ILE A 81 9.51 -3.71 5.81
C ILE A 81 10.15 -2.83 6.89
N LEU A 82 10.05 -1.50 6.76
CA LEU A 82 10.57 -0.56 7.76
C LEU A 82 9.87 -0.67 9.12
N ASN A 83 8.67 -1.24 9.16
CA ASN A 83 7.89 -1.43 10.38
C ASN A 83 7.89 -2.88 10.88
N LEU A 84 8.74 -3.75 10.32
CA LEU A 84 8.95 -5.09 10.87
C LEU A 84 9.65 -5.00 12.23
N PRO A 85 9.27 -5.84 13.21
CA PRO A 85 10.02 -5.98 14.45
C PRO A 85 11.39 -6.62 14.18
N GLU A 86 12.33 -6.44 15.12
CA GLU A 86 13.67 -7.01 15.00
C GLU A 86 13.62 -8.53 14.85
N GLY A 87 14.37 -9.07 13.88
CA GLY A 87 14.40 -10.50 13.57
C GLY A 87 13.22 -11.00 12.73
N GLN A 88 12.26 -10.14 12.37
CA GLN A 88 11.17 -10.48 11.46
C GLN A 88 11.46 -9.96 10.04
N GLU A 89 11.18 -10.79 9.05
CA GLU A 89 11.44 -10.47 7.64
C GLU A 89 10.20 -10.54 6.75
N GLN A 90 9.08 -11.02 7.31
CA GLN A 90 7.88 -11.35 6.57
C GLN A 90 6.67 -10.52 7.01
N MET A 91 5.77 -10.30 6.08
CA MET A 91 4.48 -9.62 6.27
C MET A 91 3.32 -10.53 5.89
N SER A 92 2.16 -10.28 6.49
CA SER A 92 0.92 -10.99 6.17
C SER A 92 0.06 -10.16 5.22
N TRP A 93 -0.62 -10.82 4.29
CA TRP A 93 -1.49 -10.18 3.31
C TRP A 93 -2.92 -10.59 3.57
N LEU A 94 -3.84 -9.62 3.53
CA LEU A 94 -5.26 -9.84 3.68
C LEU A 94 -5.98 -9.23 2.48
N ILE A 95 -6.48 -10.09 1.60
CA ILE A 95 -7.09 -9.70 0.33
C ILE A 95 -8.59 -9.91 0.43
N ASP A 96 -9.34 -8.82 0.57
CA ASP A 96 -10.79 -8.81 0.67
C ASP A 96 -11.46 -8.70 -0.70
N PHE A 97 -12.09 -9.79 -1.12
CA PHE A 97 -12.84 -9.87 -2.37
C PHE A 97 -14.31 -9.46 -2.21
N THR A 98 -14.71 -8.90 -1.07
CA THR A 98 -16.06 -8.38 -0.89
C THR A 98 -16.32 -7.27 -1.91
N GLY A 99 -17.43 -7.39 -2.64
CA GLY A 99 -17.77 -6.46 -3.72
C GLY A 99 -16.97 -6.65 -5.02
N TRP A 100 -16.05 -7.63 -5.08
CA TRP A 100 -15.30 -7.91 -6.30
C TRP A 100 -16.18 -8.44 -7.42
N THR A 101 -15.97 -7.92 -8.62
CA THR A 101 -16.61 -8.36 -9.87
C THR A 101 -15.57 -8.52 -10.97
N VAL A 102 -15.90 -9.27 -12.04
CA VAL A 102 -14.99 -9.47 -13.17
C VAL A 102 -14.62 -8.14 -13.86
N SER A 103 -15.51 -7.13 -13.80
CA SER A 103 -15.29 -5.80 -14.37
C SER A 103 -14.45 -4.86 -13.49
N THR A 104 -14.31 -5.14 -12.20
CA THR A 104 -13.50 -4.35 -11.25
C THR A 104 -12.10 -4.95 -11.05
N ASN A 105 -11.56 -5.61 -12.08
CA ASN A 105 -10.27 -6.27 -11.99
C ASN A 105 -9.09 -5.36 -12.36
N VAL A 106 -7.94 -5.66 -11.74
CA VAL A 106 -6.65 -5.17 -12.21
C VAL A 106 -6.30 -5.92 -13.49
N SER A 107 -5.83 -5.18 -14.51
CA SER A 107 -5.46 -5.78 -15.79
C SER A 107 -4.47 -6.95 -15.61
N ILE A 108 -4.59 -7.98 -16.46
CA ILE A 108 -3.67 -9.13 -16.42
C ILE A 108 -2.22 -8.66 -16.56
N LYS A 109 -1.96 -7.63 -17.37
CA LYS A 109 -0.63 -7.04 -17.54
C LYS A 109 -0.08 -6.51 -16.21
N THR A 110 -0.84 -5.68 -15.50
CA THR A 110 -0.44 -5.13 -14.21
C THR A 110 -0.25 -6.23 -13.17
N SER A 111 -1.12 -7.24 -13.16
CA SER A 111 -0.98 -8.41 -12.28
C SER A 111 0.35 -9.15 -12.51
N ARG A 112 0.76 -9.30 -13.77
CA ARG A 112 2.05 -9.92 -14.13
C ARG A 112 3.25 -9.11 -13.65
N GLU A 113 3.17 -7.79 -13.77
CA GLU A 113 4.24 -6.89 -13.32
C GLU A 113 4.36 -6.92 -11.80
N VAL A 114 3.25 -6.91 -11.06
CA VAL A 114 3.25 -7.06 -9.60
C VAL A 114 3.90 -8.38 -9.17
N VAL A 115 3.50 -9.51 -9.78
CA VAL A 115 4.12 -10.81 -9.49
C VAL A 115 5.62 -10.77 -9.76
N TYR A 116 6.03 -10.25 -10.92
CA TYR A 116 7.43 -10.17 -11.29
C TYR A 116 8.23 -9.38 -10.24
N ILE A 117 7.67 -8.27 -9.74
CA ILE A 117 8.29 -7.46 -8.70
C ILE A 117 8.41 -8.25 -7.38
N LEU A 118 7.34 -8.91 -6.94
CA LEU A 118 7.34 -9.68 -5.71
C LEU A 118 8.38 -10.82 -5.75
N GLN A 119 8.46 -11.54 -6.87
CA GLN A 119 9.37 -12.68 -7.01
C GLN A 119 10.84 -12.27 -7.11
N ASN A 120 11.14 -11.19 -7.85
CA ASN A 120 12.53 -10.82 -8.15
C ASN A 120 13.11 -9.79 -7.18
N HIS A 121 12.27 -8.97 -6.55
CA HIS A 121 12.73 -7.88 -5.67
C HIS A 121 12.33 -8.08 -4.20
N TYR A 122 11.25 -8.83 -3.92
CA TYR A 122 10.78 -9.10 -2.56
C TYR A 122 10.62 -10.59 -2.27
N PRO A 123 11.63 -11.43 -2.58
CA PRO A 123 11.53 -12.87 -2.37
C PRO A 123 11.34 -13.18 -0.87
N GLU A 124 10.52 -14.19 -0.60
CA GLU A 124 10.24 -14.71 0.75
C GLU A 124 9.69 -13.69 1.78
N ARG A 125 9.25 -12.51 1.33
CA ARG A 125 8.62 -11.49 2.18
C ARG A 125 7.17 -11.82 2.57
N LEU A 126 6.49 -12.67 1.81
CA LEU A 126 5.15 -13.11 2.14
C LEU A 126 5.22 -14.23 3.18
N ALA A 127 4.60 -14.00 4.34
CA ALA A 127 4.42 -15.00 5.37
C ALA A 127 3.15 -15.84 5.13
N LEU A 128 2.00 -15.15 5.04
CA LEU A 128 0.68 -15.73 4.82
C LEU A 128 -0.16 -14.80 3.96
N ALA A 129 -1.04 -15.36 3.13
CA ALA A 129 -2.03 -14.60 2.37
C ALA A 129 -3.43 -15.12 2.66
N PHE A 130 -4.27 -14.30 3.27
CA PHE A 130 -5.68 -14.58 3.53
C PHE A 130 -6.51 -14.04 2.38
N LEU A 131 -7.13 -14.92 1.60
CA LEU A 131 -8.15 -14.55 0.62
C LEU A 131 -9.49 -14.53 1.34
N TYR A 132 -9.98 -13.34 1.66
CA TYR A 132 -11.22 -13.12 2.40
C TYR A 132 -12.41 -12.96 1.45
N ASN A 133 -13.46 -13.74 1.70
CA ASN A 133 -14.67 -13.83 0.88
C ASN A 133 -14.43 -13.98 -0.65
N PRO A 134 -13.47 -14.81 -1.11
CA PRO A 134 -13.17 -14.93 -2.53
C PRO A 134 -14.32 -15.62 -3.28
N PRO A 135 -14.50 -15.37 -4.58
CA PRO A 135 -15.40 -16.15 -5.41
C PRO A 135 -15.12 -17.65 -5.26
N ARG A 136 -16.14 -18.47 -4.99
CA ARG A 136 -15.97 -19.92 -4.72
C ARG A 136 -15.21 -20.68 -5.81
N ILE A 137 -15.29 -20.18 -7.04
CA ILE A 137 -14.54 -20.73 -8.17
C ILE A 137 -13.01 -20.66 -7.95
N PHE A 138 -12.51 -19.69 -7.17
CA PHE A 138 -11.08 -19.57 -6.87
C PHE A 138 -10.58 -20.76 -6.04
N GLU A 139 -11.33 -21.19 -5.02
CA GLU A 139 -10.98 -22.37 -4.23
C GLU A 139 -11.08 -23.65 -5.07
N ALA A 140 -12.08 -23.74 -5.95
CA ALA A 140 -12.21 -24.86 -6.88
C ALA A 140 -11.01 -24.95 -7.84
N PHE A 141 -10.53 -23.83 -8.39
CA PHE A 141 -9.31 -23.79 -9.20
C PHE A 141 -8.02 -24.01 -8.40
N TRP A 142 -8.04 -23.72 -7.09
CA TRP A 142 -6.92 -24.01 -6.22
C TRP A 142 -6.79 -25.52 -5.93
N LYS A 143 -7.92 -26.17 -5.65
CA LYS A 143 -8.00 -27.62 -5.35
C LYS A 143 -7.86 -28.47 -6.59
N VAL A 144 -8.49 -28.05 -7.69
CA VAL A 144 -8.38 -28.73 -8.98
C VAL A 144 -7.40 -27.93 -9.80
N ARG A 145 -6.16 -28.44 -9.96
CA ARG A 145 -5.08 -27.84 -10.76
C ARG A 145 -5.43 -27.78 -12.26
N ILE A 146 -6.55 -27.17 -12.64
CA ILE A 146 -7.01 -27.08 -14.02
C ILE A 146 -6.19 -26.02 -14.77
N PRO A 147 -5.45 -26.41 -15.82
CA PRO A 147 -4.54 -25.55 -16.56
C PRO A 147 -5.13 -24.29 -17.18
N GLN A 148 -6.41 -24.30 -17.53
CA GLN A 148 -6.97 -23.37 -18.52
C GLN A 148 -7.74 -22.18 -17.95
N PHE A 149 -8.08 -22.17 -16.65
CA PHE A 149 -9.02 -21.18 -16.09
C PHE A 149 -8.46 -20.31 -14.96
N ALA A 150 -7.20 -20.53 -14.56
CA ALA A 150 -6.50 -19.66 -13.61
C ALA A 150 -5.24 -19.06 -14.25
N PRO A 151 -5.38 -18.14 -15.23
CA PRO A 151 -4.24 -17.56 -15.93
C PRO A 151 -3.26 -16.87 -14.97
N VAL A 152 -3.72 -16.37 -13.82
CA VAL A 152 -2.91 -15.64 -12.83
C VAL A 152 -2.34 -16.54 -11.74
N VAL A 153 -2.91 -17.70 -11.43
CA VAL A 153 -2.41 -18.54 -10.30
C VAL A 153 -1.39 -19.56 -10.77
N LYS A 154 -1.62 -20.18 -11.94
CA LYS A 154 -0.82 -21.32 -12.39
C LYS A 154 0.57 -20.95 -12.93
N TYR A 155 0.72 -19.75 -13.48
CA TYR A 155 1.97 -19.31 -14.13
C TYR A 155 2.84 -18.40 -13.25
N PHE A 156 2.35 -17.99 -12.08
CA PHE A 156 2.87 -16.82 -11.38
C PHE A 156 3.12 -17.02 -9.90
N LEU A 157 2.66 -18.11 -9.27
CA LEU A 157 2.97 -18.40 -7.87
C LEU A 157 3.74 -19.71 -7.79
N ASP A 158 4.93 -19.67 -7.17
CA ASP A 158 5.71 -20.87 -6.91
C ASP A 158 4.99 -21.76 -5.86
N PRO A 159 5.30 -23.06 -5.78
CA PRO A 159 4.63 -23.97 -4.85
C PRO A 159 4.65 -23.53 -3.40
N LYS A 160 5.72 -22.88 -2.92
CA LYS A 160 5.81 -22.42 -1.53
C LYS A 160 4.83 -21.27 -1.28
N THR A 161 4.68 -20.37 -2.25
CA THR A 161 3.68 -19.30 -2.16
C THR A 161 2.27 -19.86 -2.12
N LEU A 162 1.98 -20.96 -2.83
CA LEU A 162 0.66 -21.59 -2.78
C LEU A 162 0.32 -22.15 -1.39
N GLU A 163 1.30 -22.68 -0.65
CA GLU A 163 1.10 -23.22 0.70
C GLU A 163 0.75 -22.15 1.74
N LYS A 164 1.18 -20.90 1.48
CA LYS A 164 0.95 -19.73 2.33
C LYS A 164 -0.46 -19.14 2.18
N VAL A 165 -1.22 -19.55 1.17
CA VAL A 165 -2.57 -19.04 0.91
C VAL A 165 -3.61 -19.74 1.78
N LYS A 166 -4.47 -18.95 2.43
CA LYS A 166 -5.60 -19.39 3.26
C LYS A 166 -6.89 -18.79 2.72
N PHE A 167 -7.87 -19.63 2.41
CA PHE A 167 -9.21 -19.20 1.99
C PHE A 167 -10.09 -18.98 3.22
N VAL A 168 -10.71 -17.80 3.32
CA VAL A 168 -11.52 -17.40 4.47
C VAL A 168 -12.91 -17.02 3.98
N TYR A 169 -13.92 -17.74 4.46
CA TYR A 169 -15.32 -17.48 4.16
C TYR A 169 -16.05 -16.99 5.42
N PRO A 170 -16.55 -15.74 5.48
CA PRO A 170 -17.12 -15.14 6.70
C PRO A 170 -18.22 -15.97 7.36
N LYS A 171 -19.04 -16.66 6.55
CA LYS A 171 -20.18 -17.45 7.02
C LYS A 171 -19.79 -18.84 7.55
N ASN A 172 -18.53 -19.23 7.44
CA ASN A 172 -18.04 -20.52 7.88
C ASN A 172 -17.33 -20.38 9.24
N LYS A 173 -17.85 -21.04 10.28
CA LYS A 173 -17.30 -21.00 11.64
C LYS A 173 -15.81 -21.40 11.69
N ALA A 174 -15.41 -22.42 10.94
CA ALA A 174 -14.02 -22.86 10.90
C ALA A 174 -13.08 -21.78 10.31
N CYS A 175 -13.57 -20.96 9.37
CA CYS A 175 -12.79 -19.84 8.83
C CYS A 175 -12.67 -18.68 9.84
N VAL A 176 -13.69 -18.45 10.66
CA VAL A 176 -13.63 -17.45 11.75
C VAL A 176 -12.64 -17.88 12.83
N GLU A 177 -12.65 -19.17 13.20
CA GLU A 177 -11.67 -19.75 14.13
C GLU A 177 -10.24 -19.68 13.54
N LEU A 178 -10.08 -19.95 12.24
CA LEU A 178 -8.81 -19.80 11.54
C LEU A 178 -8.31 -18.36 11.66
N MET A 179 -9.12 -17.35 11.34
CA MET A 179 -8.73 -15.94 11.50
C MET A 179 -8.33 -15.62 12.95
N SER A 180 -9.10 -16.09 13.93
CA SER A 180 -8.83 -15.87 15.36
C SER A 180 -7.52 -16.51 15.85
N SER A 181 -7.06 -17.58 15.19
CA SER A 181 -5.77 -18.22 15.48
C SER A 181 -4.56 -17.47 14.93
N TYR A 182 -4.74 -16.59 13.94
CA TYR A 182 -3.66 -15.77 13.38
C TYR A 182 -3.72 -14.30 13.81
N PHE A 183 -4.89 -13.80 14.16
CA PHE A 183 -5.11 -12.41 14.54
C PHE A 183 -5.72 -12.32 15.93
N ASP A 184 -5.39 -11.23 16.63
CA ASP A 184 -6.08 -10.90 17.87
C ASP A 184 -7.49 -10.36 17.58
N VAL A 185 -8.50 -10.99 18.19
CA VAL A 185 -9.92 -10.72 17.91
C VAL A 185 -10.32 -9.31 18.37
N GLU A 186 -9.68 -8.79 19.41
CA GLU A 186 -9.96 -7.44 19.91
C GLU A 186 -9.46 -6.36 18.94
N ASN A 187 -8.34 -6.62 18.26
CA ASN A 187 -7.71 -5.69 17.32
C ASN A 187 -8.11 -5.90 15.86
N LEU A 188 -8.59 -7.10 15.50
CA LEU A 188 -9.05 -7.41 14.15
C LEU A 188 -10.36 -6.65 13.85
N PRO A 189 -10.49 -6.01 12.68
CA PRO A 189 -11.73 -5.42 12.24
C PRO A 189 -12.94 -6.36 12.26
N SER A 190 -14.10 -5.82 12.61
CA SER A 190 -15.38 -6.54 12.61
C SER A 190 -15.77 -7.06 11.22
N GLU A 191 -15.41 -6.35 10.16
CA GLU A 191 -15.54 -6.81 8.77
C GLU A 191 -14.74 -8.07 8.46
N PHE A 192 -13.69 -8.38 9.23
CA PHE A 192 -12.90 -9.61 9.13
C PHE A 192 -13.20 -10.63 10.23
N GLY A 193 -14.25 -10.38 11.03
CA GLY A 193 -14.70 -11.27 12.11
C GLY A 193 -14.12 -10.97 13.49
N GLY A 194 -13.47 -9.82 13.68
CA GLY A 194 -13.02 -9.36 15.00
C GLY A 194 -14.02 -8.40 15.67
N LYS A 195 -13.54 -7.59 16.61
CA LYS A 195 -14.34 -6.64 17.39
C LYS A 195 -13.93 -5.18 17.17
N ALA A 196 -12.78 -4.93 16.54
CA ALA A 196 -12.36 -3.57 16.24
C ALA A 196 -13.24 -2.91 15.17
N THR A 197 -13.28 -1.60 15.19
CA THR A 197 -13.92 -0.82 14.12
C THR A 197 -12.87 -0.41 13.12
N LEU A 198 -12.93 -0.93 11.90
CA LEU A 198 -12.12 -0.39 10.82
C LEU A 198 -12.87 0.77 10.17
N LYS A 199 -12.44 1.99 10.50
CA LYS A 199 -12.77 3.16 9.69
C LYS A 199 -11.53 3.52 8.91
N TYR A 200 -11.54 3.22 7.61
CA TYR A 200 -10.56 3.84 6.72
C TYR A 200 -10.81 5.35 6.72
N ASP A 201 -9.90 6.09 7.33
CA ASP A 201 -9.87 7.55 7.28
C ASP A 201 -8.66 7.96 6.44
N HIS A 202 -8.92 8.57 5.29
CA HIS A 202 -7.87 9.05 4.39
C HIS A 202 -6.92 10.04 5.08
N LYS A 203 -7.38 10.80 6.08
CA LYS A 203 -6.52 11.69 6.87
C LYS A 203 -5.56 10.90 7.74
N GLU A 204 -6.03 9.82 8.38
CA GLU A 204 -5.17 8.94 9.17
C GLU A 204 -4.18 8.19 8.29
N PHE A 205 -4.60 7.72 7.11
CA PHE A 205 -3.69 7.16 6.12
C PHE A 205 -2.61 8.17 5.74
N SER A 206 -2.97 9.40 5.41
CA SER A 206 -2.03 10.48 5.08
C SER A 206 -1.08 10.80 6.24
N ARG A 207 -1.57 10.76 7.48
CA ARG A 207 -0.74 10.94 8.68
C ARG A 207 0.27 9.80 8.84
N MET A 208 -0.16 8.56 8.64
CA MET A 208 0.73 7.39 8.66
C MET A 208 1.80 7.49 7.57
N MET A 209 1.42 7.89 6.35
CA MET A 209 2.37 8.13 5.26
C MET A 209 3.47 9.12 5.68
N LEU A 210 3.11 10.25 6.28
CA LEU A 210 4.07 11.25 6.75
C LEU A 210 4.99 10.71 7.85
N GLN A 211 4.48 9.90 8.77
CA GLN A 211 5.29 9.27 9.82
C GLN A 211 6.28 8.27 9.23
N ASP A 212 5.82 7.47 8.27
CA ASP A 212 6.61 6.52 7.50
C ASP A 212 7.71 7.23 6.69
N GLU A 213 7.45 8.43 6.17
CA GLU A 213 8.47 9.27 5.53
C GLU A 213 9.54 9.75 6.50
N VAL A 214 9.14 10.25 7.68
CA VAL A 214 10.08 10.69 8.72
C VAL A 214 10.95 9.51 9.16
N LYS A 215 10.35 8.33 9.34
CA LYS A 215 11.06 7.10 9.70
C LYS A 215 12.05 6.69 8.60
N THR A 216 11.62 6.74 7.35
CA THR A 216 12.45 6.43 6.18
C THR A 216 13.64 7.40 6.11
N ALA A 217 13.40 8.70 6.24
CA ALA A 217 14.44 9.72 6.22
C ALA A 217 15.44 9.52 7.36
N SER A 218 14.95 9.27 8.57
CA SER A 218 15.80 8.95 9.73
C SER A 218 16.63 7.69 9.51
N TYR A 219 16.04 6.63 8.92
CA TYR A 219 16.74 5.38 8.63
C TYR A 219 17.90 5.56 7.63
N TRP A 220 17.71 6.42 6.63
CA TRP A 220 18.73 6.70 5.61
C TRP A 220 19.64 7.89 5.94
N GLY A 221 19.43 8.56 7.07
CA GLY A 221 20.24 9.71 7.51
C GLY A 221 19.98 11.00 6.72
N PHE A 222 18.78 11.17 6.17
CA PHE A 222 18.37 12.42 5.50
C PHE A 222 17.70 13.39 6.49
N ASP A 223 18.01 14.68 6.38
CA ASP A 223 17.32 15.74 7.13
C ASP A 223 15.94 16.02 6.51
N TYR A 224 14.88 15.40 7.05
CA TYR A 224 13.51 15.70 6.62
C TYR A 224 12.96 16.94 7.34
N LYS A 225 12.58 17.98 6.58
CA LYS A 225 11.81 19.12 7.09
C LYS A 225 10.32 18.90 6.78
N PRO A 226 9.45 18.63 7.78
CA PRO A 226 8.02 18.46 7.54
C PRO A 226 7.39 19.73 6.96
N CYS A 227 6.54 19.57 5.97
CA CYS A 227 5.74 20.68 5.44
C CYS A 227 4.58 20.93 6.39
N HIS A 228 4.56 22.08 7.06
CA HIS A 228 3.34 22.56 7.70
C HIS A 228 2.27 22.80 6.63
N LEU A 229 1.22 21.97 6.61
CA LEU A 229 -0.05 22.36 6.03
C LEU A 229 -0.61 23.47 6.92
N ASN A 230 -0.38 24.72 6.51
CA ASN A 230 -1.02 25.87 7.13
C ASN A 230 -2.53 25.76 6.94
N ASN A 231 -3.21 25.30 7.99
CA ASN A 231 -4.64 25.47 8.15
C ASN A 231 -4.86 26.92 8.60
N GLY A 232 -5.06 27.82 7.63
CA GLY A 232 -5.26 29.23 7.89
C GLY A 232 -6.00 29.90 6.76
N TYR A 233 -7.30 30.12 6.96
CA TYR A 233 -8.06 31.15 6.26
C TYR A 233 -7.28 32.47 6.30
N SER A 234 -6.70 32.89 5.18
CA SER A 234 -6.24 34.26 4.99
C SER A 234 -7.36 35.04 4.31
N GLY A 235 -8.09 35.83 5.10
CA GLY A 235 -8.89 36.93 4.58
C GLY A 235 -8.01 37.96 3.86
N PRO A 236 -8.55 38.77 2.94
CA PRO A 236 -7.74 39.67 2.13
C PRO A 236 -7.54 41.00 2.86
N GLU A 237 -6.30 41.42 3.10
CA GLU A 237 -5.87 42.83 3.32
C GLU A 237 -4.42 42.82 3.87
N ASN A 238 -3.45 43.64 3.47
CA ASN A 238 -3.44 44.96 2.84
C ASN A 238 -2.18 45.09 1.96
N VAL A 239 -2.30 45.75 0.81
CA VAL A 239 -1.16 46.19 -0.02
C VAL A 239 -0.55 47.44 0.64
N PRO A 240 0.76 47.52 0.89
CA PRO A 240 1.37 48.76 1.37
C PRO A 240 1.46 49.78 0.22
N GLU A 241 0.94 50.98 0.48
CA GLU A 241 0.99 52.13 -0.42
C GLU A 241 2.45 52.63 -0.62
N PRO A 242 2.87 53.09 -1.82
CA PRO A 242 4.24 53.55 -2.05
C PRO A 242 4.52 54.91 -1.42
N ILE A 243 5.67 55.03 -0.75
CA ILE A 243 6.16 56.26 -0.11
C ILE A 243 6.51 57.33 -1.18
N PRO A 244 6.11 58.61 -1.02
CA PRO A 244 6.49 59.68 -1.94
C PRO A 244 7.98 60.04 -1.86
N LEU A 245 8.64 60.16 -3.02
CA LEU A 245 10.00 60.68 -3.16
C LEU A 245 10.05 62.18 -2.86
N ALA A 246 10.99 62.61 -2.02
CA ALA A 246 11.23 64.00 -1.66
C ALA A 246 11.69 64.84 -2.89
N PRO A 247 11.39 66.16 -2.93
CA PRO A 247 11.79 67.01 -4.04
C PRO A 247 13.29 67.39 -3.99
N PRO A 248 13.92 67.68 -5.14
CA PRO A 248 15.33 68.04 -5.19
C PRO A 248 15.58 69.44 -4.62
N ALA A 249 16.71 69.57 -3.92
CA ALA A 249 17.17 70.83 -3.36
C ALA A 249 17.74 71.75 -4.46
N SER A 250 17.21 73.00 -4.47
CA SER A 250 17.70 74.28 -5.03
C SER A 250 18.42 74.27 -6.38
#